data_AF-A0A6M0C194-F1
#
_entry.id   AF-A0A6M0C194-F1
#
_cell.length_a   1.000
_cell.length_b   1.000
_cell.length_c   1.000
_cell.angle_alpha   90.00
_cell.angle_beta   90.00
_cell.angle_gamma   90.00
#
_symmetry.space_group_name_H-M   'P 1'
#
loop_
_entity.id
_entity.type
_entity.pdbx_description
1 polymer ?
#
loop_
_entity_poly.entity_id
_entity_poly.type
_entity_poly.pdbx_seq_one_letter_code
_entity_poly.pdbx_strand_id
1 'polypeptide(L)'
;MVSCTFTGSLATIYPVYGASFGGIFVADQTLDGIYLTQDFNGDGGANETGEVSIYFDDTNASGFTNPTGNVFTMLQSNSGFLYYGDGNTDSVYRLL
;
A
#
# COMPACT_ATOMS: atom_id res chain seq x y z
N MET A 1 15.69 -22.91 0.25
CA MET A 1 14.63 -23.74 0.86
C MET A 1 15.14 -24.19 2.22
N VAL A 2 14.75 -23.50 3.29
CA VAL A 2 15.10 -23.89 4.66
C VAL A 2 13.80 -24.09 5.39
N SER A 3 13.47 -25.35 5.69
CA SER A 3 12.39 -25.68 6.61
C SER A 3 12.91 -25.52 8.04
N CYS A 4 12.08 -24.95 8.91
CA CYS A 4 12.32 -24.96 10.35
C CYS A 4 11.01 -25.37 11.03
N THR A 5 11.01 -26.54 11.66
CA THR A 5 9.88 -27.08 12.41
C THR A 5 10.02 -26.70 13.88
N PHE A 6 9.03 -25.99 14.43
CA PHE A 6 8.97 -25.72 15.88
C PHE A 6 8.10 -26.78 16.57
N THR A 7 8.71 -27.53 17.48
CA THR A 7 8.04 -28.49 18.37
C THR A 7 7.98 -27.88 19.77
N GLY A 8 6.79 -27.47 20.23
CA GLY A 8 6.55 -27.21 21.65
C GLY A 8 5.92 -25.86 22.02
N SER A 9 4.77 -25.99 22.71
CA SER A 9 4.16 -25.06 23.67
C SER A 9 3.76 -23.66 23.19
N LEU A 10 2.47 -23.54 22.85
CA LEU A 10 1.61 -22.33 22.81
C LEU A 10 2.35 -20.97 22.75
N ALA A 11 3.12 -20.75 21.70
CA ALA A 11 3.33 -19.42 21.20
C ALA A 11 2.04 -19.03 20.47
N THR A 12 1.20 -18.23 21.11
CA THR A 12 0.25 -17.40 20.35
C THR A 12 1.09 -16.48 19.49
N ILE A 13 1.40 -16.95 18.27
CA ILE A 13 1.86 -16.09 17.20
C ILE A 13 0.65 -15.17 16.98
N TYR A 14 0.73 -13.93 17.44
CA TYR A 14 -0.04 -12.88 16.79
C TYR A 14 0.72 -12.65 15.49
N PRO A 15 0.27 -13.16 14.35
CA PRO A 15 0.75 -12.59 13.12
C PRO A 15 0.35 -11.12 13.21
N VAL A 16 1.33 -10.24 13.43
CA VAL A 16 1.19 -8.88 12.92
C VAL A 16 1.28 -9.07 11.42
N TYR A 17 0.18 -9.52 10.82
CA TYR A 17 -0.02 -9.38 9.40
C TYR A 17 -0.07 -7.88 9.19
N GLY A 18 1.09 -7.26 8.96
CA GLY A 18 1.08 -6.05 8.17
C GLY A 18 0.28 -6.38 6.92
N ALA A 19 -0.72 -5.55 6.59
CA ALA A 19 -1.60 -5.78 5.46
C ALA A 19 -0.74 -6.17 4.23
N SER A 20 -0.83 -7.43 3.83
CA SER A 20 -0.24 -7.90 2.59
C SER A 20 -1.28 -7.60 1.52
N PHE A 21 -1.14 -6.47 0.87
CA PHE A 21 -2.05 -6.02 -0.18
C PHE A 21 -1.94 -6.86 -1.46
N GLY A 22 -1.00 -7.81 -1.53
CA GLY A 22 -0.87 -8.74 -2.63
C GLY A 22 -0.46 -8.04 -3.94
N GLY A 23 0.30 -6.96 -3.83
CA GLY A 23 0.65 -6.08 -4.94
C GLY A 23 1.67 -5.02 -4.55
N ILE A 24 1.92 -4.10 -5.47
CA ILE A 24 2.79 -2.95 -5.29
C ILE A 24 1.93 -1.68 -5.31
N PHE A 25 2.24 -0.74 -4.44
CA PHE A 25 1.65 0.59 -4.54
C PHE A 25 2.46 1.49 -5.47
N VAL A 26 1.76 2.25 -6.29
CA VAL A 26 2.34 3.28 -7.16
C VAL A 26 1.71 4.63 -6.83
N ALA A 27 2.53 5.61 -6.49
CA ALA A 27 2.11 6.99 -6.35
C ALA A 27 2.26 7.69 -7.70
N ASP A 28 1.24 8.43 -8.13
CA ASP A 28 1.22 9.19 -9.37
C ASP A 28 0.95 10.68 -9.07
N GLN A 29 1.86 11.54 -9.51
CA GLN A 29 1.78 13.00 -9.31
C GLN A 29 0.93 13.73 -10.35
N THR A 30 0.58 13.08 -11.47
CA THR A 30 -0.25 13.69 -12.53
C THR A 30 -1.71 13.35 -12.29
N LEU A 31 -1.99 12.15 -11.80
CA LEU A 31 -3.32 11.67 -11.48
C LEU A 31 -3.72 11.92 -10.02
N ASP A 32 -2.84 12.49 -9.21
CA ASP A 32 -3.08 12.85 -7.81
C ASP A 32 -3.63 11.67 -6.99
N GLY A 33 -2.92 10.54 -7.03
CA GLY A 33 -3.43 9.29 -6.47
C GLY A 33 -2.37 8.24 -6.15
N ILE A 34 -2.80 7.27 -5.35
CA ILE A 34 -2.08 6.05 -5.01
C ILE A 34 -2.88 4.87 -5.56
N TYR A 35 -2.21 4.06 -6.36
CA TYR A 35 -2.76 2.89 -7.02
C TYR A 35 -2.18 1.63 -6.43
N LEU A 36 -3.01 0.59 -6.29
CA LEU A 36 -2.55 -0.77 -6.01
C LEU A 36 -2.50 -1.55 -7.33
N THR A 37 -1.30 -2.06 -7.65
CA THR A 37 -1.06 -2.91 -8.82
C THR A 37 -0.89 -4.36 -8.39
N GLN A 38 -1.65 -5.27 -9.01
CA GLN A 38 -1.67 -6.69 -8.68
C GLN A 38 -1.63 -7.51 -9.97
N ASP A 39 -0.59 -8.32 -10.13
CA ASP A 39 -0.49 -9.30 -11.20
C ASP A 39 -1.44 -10.47 -10.88
N PHE A 40 -2.63 -10.44 -11.46
CA PHE A 40 -3.65 -11.47 -11.21
C PHE A 40 -3.53 -12.65 -12.17
N ASN A 41 -2.96 -12.44 -13.35
CA ASN A 41 -2.85 -13.46 -14.39
C ASN A 41 -1.52 -14.26 -14.30
N GLY A 42 -0.56 -13.78 -13.53
CA GLY A 42 0.75 -14.40 -13.26
C GLY A 42 1.77 -14.24 -14.38
N ASP A 43 1.61 -13.25 -15.27
CA ASP A 43 2.48 -13.04 -16.43
C ASP A 43 3.69 -12.14 -16.15
N GLY A 44 3.80 -11.62 -14.93
CA GLY A 44 4.87 -10.75 -14.47
C GLY A 44 4.60 -9.26 -14.68
N GLY A 45 3.44 -8.90 -15.23
CA GLY A 45 2.92 -7.55 -15.36
C GLY A 45 1.68 -7.30 -14.48
N ALA A 46 1.35 -6.03 -14.27
CA ALA A 46 0.10 -5.62 -13.64
C ALA A 46 -0.49 -4.48 -14.48
N ASN A 47 -0.78 -4.78 -15.74
CA ASN A 47 -1.14 -3.80 -16.78
C ASN A 47 -2.43 -4.17 -17.53
N GLU A 48 -3.10 -5.24 -17.14
CA GLU A 48 -4.38 -5.65 -17.71
C GLU A 48 -5.57 -5.03 -16.96
N THR A 49 -6.75 -5.14 -17.55
CA THR A 49 -7.98 -4.65 -16.93
C THR A 49 -8.22 -5.35 -15.60
N GLY A 50 -8.32 -4.56 -14.53
CA GLY A 50 -8.53 -5.06 -13.17
C GLY A 50 -7.26 -5.28 -12.36
N GLU A 51 -6.09 -5.17 -12.97
CA GLU A 51 -4.79 -5.33 -12.27
C GLU A 51 -4.30 -4.03 -11.63
N VAL A 52 -4.90 -2.90 -11.98
CA VAL A 52 -4.64 -1.59 -11.36
C VAL A 52 -5.93 -1.05 -10.79
N SER A 53 -5.90 -0.69 -9.52
CA SER A 53 -7.05 -0.11 -8.81
C SER A 53 -6.63 1.13 -8.02
N ILE A 54 -7.55 2.07 -7.87
CA ILE A 54 -7.36 3.24 -7.00
C ILE A 54 -7.40 2.75 -5.56
N TYR A 55 -6.31 2.94 -4.84
CA TYR A 55 -6.27 2.73 -3.40
C TYR A 55 -6.62 4.01 -2.65
N PHE A 56 -6.05 5.15 -3.07
CA PHE A 56 -6.32 6.44 -2.45
C PHE A 56 -6.26 7.60 -3.45
N ASP A 57 -7.29 8.44 -3.47
CA ASP A 57 -7.37 9.68 -4.25
C ASP A 57 -8.35 10.67 -3.59
N ASP A 58 -8.67 11.79 -4.26
CA ASP A 58 -9.61 12.79 -3.73
C ASP A 58 -11.04 12.24 -3.55
N THR A 59 -11.40 11.15 -4.24
CA THR A 59 -12.73 10.53 -4.12
C THR A 59 -12.92 9.75 -2.82
N ASN A 60 -11.83 9.38 -2.14
CA ASN A 60 -11.85 8.66 -0.87
C ASN A 60 -11.01 9.33 0.25
N ALA A 61 -10.67 10.61 0.08
CA ALA A 61 -9.89 11.44 1.01
C ALA A 61 -10.68 12.03 2.20
N SER A 62 -11.73 11.36 2.67
CA SER A 62 -12.57 11.89 3.76
C SER A 62 -11.75 12.15 5.03
N GLY A 63 -11.90 13.34 5.62
CA GLY A 63 -11.19 13.75 6.84
C GLY A 63 -9.82 14.40 6.59
N PHE A 64 -9.41 14.52 5.33
CA PHE A 64 -8.22 15.25 4.93
C PHE A 64 -8.56 16.57 4.22
N THR A 65 -7.62 17.51 4.19
CA THR A 65 -7.75 18.75 3.42
C THR A 65 -6.76 18.72 2.27
N ASN A 66 -7.26 18.47 1.05
CA ASN A 66 -6.48 18.41 -0.20
C ASN A 66 -5.20 17.54 -0.12
N PRO A 67 -5.31 16.24 0.21
CA PRO A 67 -4.14 15.45 0.60
C PRO A 67 -3.42 14.76 -0.57
N THR A 68 -3.80 14.99 -1.83
CA THR A 68 -3.27 14.26 -2.98
C THR A 68 -2.72 15.13 -4.12
N GLY A 69 -2.64 16.45 -3.97
CA GLY A 69 -2.24 17.33 -5.07
C GLY A 69 -0.77 17.23 -5.51
N ASN A 70 0.07 16.50 -4.78
CA ASN A 70 1.44 16.18 -5.16
C ASN A 70 1.97 14.96 -4.37
N VAL A 71 1.46 13.76 -4.68
CA VAL A 71 1.88 12.50 -4.03
C VAL A 71 3.30 12.12 -4.47
N PHE A 72 4.32 12.52 -3.73
CA PHE A 72 5.73 12.44 -4.17
C PHE A 72 6.51 11.24 -3.61
N THR A 73 6.20 10.83 -2.39
CA THR A 73 6.92 9.74 -1.71
C THR A 73 5.96 8.75 -1.09
N MET A 74 6.35 7.49 -1.00
CA MET A 74 5.54 6.45 -0.38
C MET A 74 6.42 5.38 0.27
N LEU A 75 6.00 4.91 1.45
CA LEU A 75 6.62 3.81 2.17
C LEU A 75 5.56 2.97 2.89
N GLN A 76 5.77 1.65 2.91
CA GLN A 76 4.96 0.75 3.73
C GLN A 76 5.76 0.34 4.98
N SER A 77 5.14 0.46 6.14
CA SER A 77 5.71 -0.04 7.39
C SER A 77 5.50 -1.55 7.54
N ASN A 78 6.33 -2.21 8.38
CA ASN A 78 6.16 -3.62 8.70
C ASN A 78 4.81 -3.94 9.39
N SER A 79 4.12 -2.93 9.93
CA SER A 79 2.78 -3.06 10.51
C SER A 79 1.66 -2.94 9.48
N GLY A 80 1.98 -2.77 8.19
CA GLY A 80 1.01 -2.70 7.10
C GLY A 80 0.62 -1.28 6.70
N PHE A 81 0.75 -0.29 7.60
CA PHE A 81 0.41 1.09 7.29
C PHE A 81 1.25 1.65 6.14
N LEU A 82 0.60 2.41 5.27
CA LEU A 82 1.23 3.22 4.23
C LEU A 82 1.41 4.64 4.72
N TYR A 83 2.59 5.20 4.46
CA TYR A 83 2.84 6.63 4.63
C TYR A 83 3.19 7.20 3.27
N TYR A 84 2.69 8.39 2.99
CA TYR A 84 3.05 9.11 1.79
C TYR A 84 3.22 10.60 2.08
N GLY A 85 4.09 11.23 1.32
CA GLY A 85 4.33 12.67 1.40
C GLY A 85 3.59 13.40 0.30
N ASP A 86 2.91 14.48 0.66
CA ASP A 86 2.35 15.45 -0.28
C ASP A 86 3.23 16.71 -0.31
N GLY A 87 3.77 17.01 -1.50
CA GLY A 87 4.71 18.11 -1.68
C GLY A 87 4.07 19.50 -1.80
N ASN A 88 2.74 19.61 -1.89
CA ASN A 88 2.05 20.91 -1.94
C ASN A 88 1.68 21.38 -0.54
N THR A 89 1.33 20.45 0.34
CA THR A 89 0.94 20.70 1.73
C THR A 89 2.09 20.49 2.72
N ASP A 90 3.30 20.14 2.24
CA ASP A 90 4.48 19.82 3.04
C ASP A 90 4.16 18.84 4.20
N SER A 91 3.32 17.84 3.90
CA SER A 91 2.72 16.97 4.90
C SER A 91 3.02 15.49 4.63
N VAL A 92 3.08 14.71 5.70
CA VAL A 92 3.15 13.24 5.64
C VAL A 92 1.86 12.66 6.22
N TYR A 93 1.15 11.90 5.41
CA TYR A 93 -0.10 11.26 5.78
C TYR A 93 0.10 9.76 6.02
N ARG A 94 -0.84 9.13 6.73
CA ARG A 94 -0.86 7.69 6.99
C ARG A 94 -2.20 7.09 6.56
N LEU A 95 -2.16 6.00 5.80
CA LEU A 95 -3.30 5.20 5.34
C LEU A 95 -3.30 3.81 5.99
N LEU A 96 -4.46 3.12 5.95
CA LEU A 96 -4.75 1.84 6.61
C LEU A 96 -4.54 0.63 5.69
#